data_AF-A0A7C9AB96-F1
#
_entry.id   AF-A0A7C9AB96-F1
#
_cell.length_a   1.000
_cell.length_b   1.000
_cell.length_c   1.000
_cell.angle_alpha   90.00
_cell.angle_beta   90.00
_cell.angle_gamma   90.00
#
_symmetry.space_group_name_H-M   'P 1'
#
loop_
_entity.id
_entity.type
_entity.pdbx_description
1 polymer ?
#
loop_
_entity_poly.entity_id
_entity_poly.type
_entity_poly.pdbx_seq_one_letter_code
_entity_poly.pdbx_strand_id
1 'polypeptide(L)'
;MNKQIEDSIQAAQGNGKSRKSLPSVSTALILAAVLGFGEAVALFVGSGFLMNIMGIPVDSPMRQPAEQFLTIRAFGTPAIVIALAAQGAYRGFQDTRTPFYAIGAGNLLNAILDPILIFFLGFGIGGAAIATVISEYLIASILLWKLNREVSLTDPNIDGRKFLQYLKSGGLLIARTSSVLLPMTLATSMAARQGPVPMAGHQICVQVWLTMSLLTDALAIAGQ
;
A
#
# COMPACT_ATOMS: atom_id res chain seq x y z
N MET A 1 46.31 -12.76 31.66
CA MET A 1 46.57 -12.28 30.29
C MET A 1 45.64 -12.91 29.26
N ASN A 2 45.39 -14.23 29.27
CA ASN A 2 44.45 -14.88 28.33
C ASN A 2 42.97 -14.46 28.49
N LYS A 3 42.49 -14.25 29.72
CA LYS A 3 41.07 -13.90 29.95
C LYS A 3 40.68 -12.54 29.36
N GLN A 4 41.61 -11.60 29.34
CA GLN A 4 41.42 -10.25 28.80
C GLN A 4 41.45 -10.24 27.25
N ILE A 5 42.08 -11.25 26.64
CA ILE A 5 42.08 -11.49 25.19
C ILE A 5 40.77 -12.21 24.78
N GLU A 6 40.29 -13.16 25.57
CA GLU A 6 38.96 -13.78 25.35
C GLU A 6 37.80 -12.79 25.51
N ASP A 7 37.86 -11.91 26.51
CA ASP A 7 36.82 -10.88 26.72
C ASP A 7 36.81 -9.82 25.60
N SER A 8 37.97 -9.50 25.01
CA SER A 8 38.05 -8.59 23.86
C SER A 8 37.63 -9.25 22.53
N ILE A 9 37.78 -10.57 22.39
CA ILE A 9 37.25 -11.34 21.26
C ILE A 9 35.72 -11.48 21.37
N GLN A 10 35.16 -11.68 22.56
CA GLN A 10 33.69 -11.67 22.76
C GLN A 10 33.09 -10.27 22.57
N ALA A 11 33.77 -9.21 23.02
CA ALA A 11 33.34 -7.83 22.77
C ALA A 11 33.42 -7.46 21.28
N ALA A 12 34.38 -8.01 20.53
CA ALA A 12 34.49 -7.84 19.07
C ALA A 12 33.45 -8.66 18.29
N GLN A 13 33.01 -9.80 18.80
CA GLN A 13 31.90 -10.60 18.22
C GLN A 13 30.50 -10.03 18.54
N GLY A 14 30.39 -9.11 19.50
CA GLY A 14 29.16 -8.39 19.83
C GLY A 14 28.73 -7.30 18.83
N ASN A 15 29.52 -7.05 17.76
CA ASN A 15 29.23 -6.03 16.75
C ASN A 15 28.32 -6.51 15.59
N GLY A 16 27.65 -7.65 15.73
CA GLY A 16 26.48 -7.97 14.92
C GLY A 16 25.30 -7.16 15.44
N LYS A 17 24.97 -6.02 14.80
CA LYS A 17 23.78 -5.17 15.08
C LYS A 17 22.68 -5.99 15.74
N SER A 18 22.49 -5.85 17.06
CA SER A 18 21.41 -6.57 17.74
C SER A 18 20.10 -6.09 17.14
N ARG A 19 19.32 -7.02 16.59
CA ARG A 19 18.03 -6.70 15.99
C ARG A 19 17.16 -6.06 17.08
N LYS A 20 16.59 -4.89 16.80
CA LYS A 20 15.70 -4.23 17.76
C LYS A 20 14.43 -5.07 17.86
N SER A 21 14.10 -5.59 19.04
CA SER A 21 12.81 -6.28 19.23
C SER A 21 11.71 -5.24 19.40
N LEU A 22 10.84 -5.11 18.40
CA LEU A 22 9.74 -4.13 18.41
C LEU A 22 8.40 -4.85 18.17
N PRO A 23 7.77 -5.39 19.24
CA PRO A 23 6.52 -6.15 19.13
C PRO A 23 5.36 -5.39 18.47
N SER A 24 5.36 -4.05 18.57
CA SER A 24 4.36 -3.18 17.93
C SER A 24 4.41 -3.31 16.39
N VAL A 25 5.60 -3.48 15.82
CA VAL A 25 5.81 -3.60 14.37
C VAL A 25 5.30 -4.95 13.88
N SER A 26 5.65 -6.04 14.56
CA SER A 26 5.13 -7.37 14.26
C SER A 26 3.61 -7.39 14.32
N THR A 27 3.02 -6.79 15.36
CA THR A 27 1.57 -6.69 15.53
C THR A 27 0.93 -5.89 14.38
N ALA A 28 1.51 -4.75 14.01
CA ALA A 28 1.02 -3.94 12.90
C ALA A 28 1.08 -4.69 11.55
N LEU A 29 2.15 -5.45 11.28
CA LEU A 29 2.27 -6.25 10.06
C LEU A 29 1.25 -7.39 9.99
N ILE A 30 0.95 -8.03 11.11
CA ILE A 30 -0.07 -9.09 11.17
C ILE A 30 -1.45 -8.51 10.97
N LEU A 31 -1.75 -7.39 11.63
CA LEU A 31 -3.02 -6.67 11.41
C LEU A 31 -3.16 -6.25 9.95
N ALA A 32 -2.08 -5.74 9.34
CA ALA A 32 -2.04 -5.40 7.93
C ALA A 32 -2.28 -6.61 7.03
N ALA A 33 -1.71 -7.77 7.34
CA ALA A 33 -1.94 -9.00 6.59
C ALA A 33 -3.40 -9.49 6.70
N VAL A 34 -3.99 -9.46 7.91
CA VAL A 34 -5.39 -9.86 8.13
C VAL A 34 -6.34 -8.89 7.41
N LEU A 35 -6.12 -7.58 7.54
CA LEU A 35 -6.92 -6.56 6.87
C LEU A 35 -6.79 -6.65 5.36
N GLY A 36 -5.57 -6.77 4.84
CA GLY A 36 -5.31 -6.89 3.41
C GLY A 36 -5.91 -8.14 2.80
N PHE A 37 -5.89 -9.27 3.52
CA PHE A 37 -6.59 -10.48 3.08
C PHE A 37 -8.11 -10.32 3.11
N GLY A 38 -8.66 -9.70 4.17
CA GLY A 38 -10.09 -9.40 4.25
C GLY A 38 -10.57 -8.49 3.11
N GLU A 39 -9.78 -7.46 2.79
CA GLU A 39 -10.04 -6.54 1.69
C GLU A 39 -9.91 -7.23 0.33
N ALA A 40 -8.93 -8.12 0.14
CA ALA A 40 -8.80 -8.95 -1.06
C ALA A 40 -10.06 -9.80 -1.31
N VAL A 41 -10.56 -10.50 -0.28
CA VAL A 41 -11.79 -11.29 -0.38
C VAL A 41 -12.99 -10.40 -0.69
N ALA A 42 -13.09 -9.25 -0.01
CA ALA A 42 -14.18 -8.30 -0.22
C ALA A 42 -14.18 -7.73 -1.65
N LEU A 43 -13.02 -7.41 -2.22
CA LEU A 43 -12.90 -6.93 -3.60
C LEU A 43 -13.19 -8.03 -4.61
N PHE A 44 -12.71 -9.26 -4.36
CA PHE A 44 -12.92 -10.38 -5.26
C PHE A 44 -14.39 -10.78 -5.36
N VAL A 45 -15.08 -10.92 -4.22
CA VAL A 45 -16.50 -11.31 -4.15
C VAL A 45 -17.42 -10.11 -4.43
N GLY A 46 -17.00 -8.91 -4.01
CA GLY A 46 -17.80 -7.69 -4.07
C GLY A 46 -17.64 -6.89 -5.35
N SER A 47 -16.80 -7.28 -6.32
CA SER A 47 -16.53 -6.49 -7.53
C SER A 47 -17.81 -6.06 -8.27
N GLY A 48 -18.74 -6.99 -8.50
CA GLY A 48 -20.03 -6.70 -9.15
C GLY A 48 -20.94 -5.80 -8.30
N PHE A 49 -20.93 -5.95 -6.97
CA PHE A 49 -21.68 -5.07 -6.06
C PHE A 49 -21.10 -3.66 -6.04
N LEU A 50 -19.77 -3.52 -6.07
CA LEU A 50 -19.08 -2.24 -6.16
C LEU A 50 -19.42 -1.52 -7.47
N MET A 51 -19.45 -2.23 -8.60
CA MET A 51 -19.89 -1.63 -9.88
C MET A 51 -21.32 -1.08 -9.80
N ASN A 52 -22.23 -1.80 -9.11
CA ASN A 52 -23.61 -1.34 -8.92
C ASN A 52 -23.68 -0.10 -8.02
N ILE A 53 -22.89 -0.04 -6.94
CA ILE A 53 -22.80 1.17 -6.08
C ILE A 53 -22.26 2.36 -6.86
N MET A 54 -21.23 2.14 -7.68
CA MET A 54 -20.68 3.17 -8.58
C MET A 54 -21.67 3.59 -9.67
N GLY A 55 -22.80 2.89 -9.79
CA GLY A 55 -23.86 3.19 -10.75
C GLY A 55 -23.45 2.93 -12.20
N ILE A 56 -22.53 1.99 -12.42
CA ILE A 56 -22.11 1.62 -13.77
C ILE A 56 -23.16 0.64 -14.35
N PRO A 57 -23.88 1.03 -15.42
CA PRO A 57 -24.89 0.16 -16.04
C PRO A 57 -24.31 -1.20 -16.48
N VAL A 58 -25.12 -2.26 -16.47
CA VAL A 58 -24.68 -3.62 -16.82
C VAL A 58 -24.23 -3.73 -18.28
N ASP A 59 -24.89 -2.96 -19.15
CA ASP A 59 -24.64 -2.81 -20.58
C ASP A 59 -23.50 -1.83 -20.90
N SER A 60 -22.89 -1.20 -19.89
CA SER A 60 -21.79 -0.27 -20.11
C SER A 60 -20.53 -0.98 -20.61
N PRO A 61 -19.88 -0.48 -21.67
CA PRO A 61 -18.62 -1.04 -22.16
C PRO A 61 -17.47 -0.94 -21.15
N MET A 62 -17.63 -0.13 -20.09
CA MET A 62 -16.62 0.00 -19.02
C MET A 62 -16.72 -1.07 -17.94
N ARG A 63 -17.86 -1.76 -17.84
CA ARG A 63 -18.13 -2.62 -16.69
C ARG A 63 -17.21 -3.83 -16.65
N GLN A 64 -17.14 -4.57 -17.76
CA GLN A 64 -16.31 -5.78 -17.84
C GLN A 64 -14.81 -5.48 -17.61
N PRO A 65 -14.21 -4.45 -18.24
CA PRO A 65 -12.83 -4.09 -17.92
C PRO A 65 -12.60 -3.64 -16.48
N ALA A 66 -13.56 -2.93 -15.87
CA ALA A 66 -13.46 -2.50 -14.47
C ALA A 66 -13.56 -3.69 -13.49
N GLU A 67 -14.45 -4.64 -13.73
CA GLU A 67 -14.56 -5.87 -12.94
C GLU A 67 -13.28 -6.71 -13.05
N GLN A 68 -12.78 -6.91 -14.27
CA GLN A 68 -11.51 -7.62 -14.48
C GLN A 68 -10.35 -6.94 -13.75
N PHE A 69 -10.27 -5.60 -13.83
CA PHE A 69 -9.25 -4.83 -13.12
C PHE A 69 -9.36 -5.05 -11.61
N LEU A 70 -10.55 -4.89 -11.02
CA LEU A 70 -10.76 -5.07 -9.59
C LEU A 70 -10.44 -6.48 -9.10
N THR A 71 -10.85 -7.51 -9.85
CA THR A 71 -10.57 -8.90 -9.50
C THR A 71 -9.07 -9.19 -9.48
N ILE A 72 -8.31 -8.70 -10.46
CA ILE A 72 -6.85 -8.84 -10.44
C ILE A 72 -6.26 -8.01 -9.30
N ARG A 73 -6.80 -6.82 -9.06
CA ARG A 73 -6.30 -5.90 -8.04
C ARG A 73 -6.46 -6.44 -6.62
N ALA A 74 -7.51 -7.23 -6.38
CA ALA A 74 -7.73 -7.93 -5.13
C ALA A 74 -6.51 -8.76 -4.69
N PHE A 75 -5.76 -9.34 -5.64
CA PHE A 75 -4.54 -10.09 -5.32
C PHE A 75 -3.36 -9.20 -4.88
N GLY A 76 -3.33 -7.93 -5.28
CA GLY A 76 -2.31 -6.96 -4.83
C GLY A 76 -2.61 -6.32 -3.48
N THR A 77 -3.89 -6.31 -3.07
CA THR A 77 -4.34 -5.68 -1.83
C THR A 77 -3.58 -6.13 -0.57
N PRO A 78 -3.28 -7.43 -0.36
CA PRO A 78 -2.49 -7.85 0.79
C PRO A 78 -1.08 -7.25 0.78
N ALA A 79 -0.43 -7.19 -0.39
CA ALA A 79 0.92 -6.67 -0.53
C ALA A 79 0.99 -5.17 -0.24
N ILE A 80 0.06 -4.38 -0.79
CA ILE A 80 0.05 -2.93 -0.58
C ILE A 80 -0.26 -2.55 0.87
N VAL A 81 -1.19 -3.24 1.53
CA VAL A 81 -1.52 -2.96 2.94
C VAL A 81 -0.33 -3.28 3.85
N ILE A 82 0.37 -4.39 3.59
CA ILE A 82 1.62 -4.71 4.28
C ILE A 82 2.70 -3.66 4.00
N ALA A 83 2.87 -3.24 2.75
CA ALA A 83 3.82 -2.21 2.37
C ALA A 83 3.52 -0.88 3.09
N LEU A 84 2.26 -0.48 3.20
CA LEU A 84 1.84 0.72 3.94
C LEU A 84 2.14 0.63 5.44
N ALA A 85 1.91 -0.54 6.05
CA ALA A 85 2.26 -0.78 7.44
C ALA A 85 3.78 -0.72 7.66
N ALA A 86 4.56 -1.33 6.78
CA ALA A 86 6.02 -1.26 6.81
C ALA A 86 6.53 0.18 6.63
N GLN A 87 5.95 0.95 5.71
CA GLN A 87 6.23 2.38 5.55
C GLN A 87 5.90 3.19 6.82
N GLY A 88 4.81 2.84 7.52
CA GLY A 88 4.48 3.40 8.83
C GLY A 88 5.56 3.10 9.88
N ALA A 89 6.04 1.86 9.94
CA ALA A 89 7.12 1.46 10.85
C ALA A 89 8.42 2.23 10.55
N TYR A 90 8.83 2.30 9.28
CA TYR A 90 10.02 3.05 8.85
C TYR A 90 9.93 4.55 9.17
N ARG A 91 8.75 5.17 8.97
CA ARG A 91 8.50 6.55 9.41
C ARG A 91 8.64 6.71 10.92
N GLY A 92 8.18 5.74 11.72
CA GLY A 92 8.39 5.72 13.16
C GLY A 92 9.86 5.59 13.59
N PHE A 93 10.70 4.99 12.74
CA PHE A 93 12.15 4.92 12.94
C PHE A 93 12.91 6.14 12.39
N GLN A 94 12.18 7.12 11.86
CA GLN A 94 12.72 8.28 11.15
C GLN A 94 13.59 7.90 9.93
N ASP A 95 13.40 6.71 9.37
CA ASP A 95 14.01 6.28 8.11
C ASP A 95 13.01 6.46 6.97
N THR A 96 13.15 7.56 6.25
CA THR A 96 12.36 7.85 5.04
C THR A 96 13.05 7.39 3.75
N ARG A 97 14.34 7.06 3.80
CA ARG A 97 15.13 6.69 2.62
C ARG A 97 14.77 5.30 2.14
N THR A 98 14.65 4.35 3.06
CA THR A 98 14.25 2.98 2.74
C THR A 98 12.93 2.91 1.95
N PRO A 99 11.81 3.45 2.49
CA PRO A 99 10.54 3.41 1.76
C PRO A 99 10.60 4.18 0.46
N PHE A 100 11.32 5.31 0.41
CA PHE A 100 11.48 6.07 -0.82
C PHE A 100 12.12 5.24 -1.96
N TYR A 101 13.25 4.58 -1.71
CA TYR A 101 13.90 3.76 -2.74
C TYR A 101 13.09 2.53 -3.13
N ALA A 102 12.42 1.88 -2.17
CA ALA A 102 11.56 0.72 -2.47
C ALA A 102 10.39 1.12 -3.36
N ILE A 103 9.69 2.21 -3.02
CA ILE A 103 8.57 2.76 -3.81
C ILE A 103 9.06 3.22 -5.18
N GLY A 104 10.21 3.88 -5.26
CA GLY A 104 10.81 4.29 -6.53
C GLY A 104 11.11 3.11 -7.45
N ALA A 105 11.72 2.04 -6.92
CA ALA A 105 11.99 0.83 -7.69
C ALA A 105 10.71 0.12 -8.15
N GLY A 106 9.70 0.03 -7.28
CA GLY A 106 8.41 -0.58 -7.63
C GLY A 106 7.65 0.22 -8.70
N ASN A 107 7.61 1.55 -8.59
CA ASN A 107 6.99 2.40 -9.60
C ASN A 107 7.74 2.36 -10.93
N LEU A 108 9.08 2.33 -10.91
CA LEU A 108 9.87 2.20 -12.14
C LEU A 108 9.59 0.86 -12.81
N LEU A 109 9.54 -0.23 -12.04
CA LEU A 109 9.13 -1.54 -12.55
C LEU A 109 7.73 -1.48 -13.15
N ASN A 110 6.78 -0.83 -12.47
CA ASN A 110 5.39 -0.70 -12.92
C ASN A 110 5.34 0.02 -14.28
N ALA A 111 6.02 1.16 -14.39
CA ALA A 111 6.09 1.95 -15.61
C ALA A 111 6.73 1.21 -16.80
N ILE A 112 7.63 0.25 -16.54
CA ILE A 112 8.22 -0.61 -17.57
C ILE A 112 7.27 -1.76 -17.94
N LEU A 113 6.64 -2.38 -16.95
CA LEU A 113 5.75 -3.53 -17.14
C LEU A 113 4.45 -3.15 -17.84
N ASP A 114 3.91 -1.95 -17.58
CA ASP A 114 2.68 -1.48 -18.19
C ASP A 114 2.70 -1.53 -19.72
N PRO A 115 3.62 -0.85 -20.44
CA PRO A 115 3.63 -0.92 -21.91
C PRO A 115 3.89 -2.32 -22.45
N ILE A 116 4.66 -3.16 -21.73
CA ILE A 116 4.93 -4.55 -22.12
C ILE A 116 3.65 -5.38 -22.03
N LEU A 117 2.95 -5.32 -20.89
CA LEU A 117 1.75 -6.14 -20.64
C LEU A 117 0.54 -5.63 -21.40
N ILE A 118 0.40 -4.31 -21.55
CA ILE A 118 -0.72 -3.67 -22.25
C ILE A 118 -0.56 -3.87 -23.77
N PHE A 119 0.57 -3.45 -24.35
CA PHE A 119 0.72 -3.38 -25.81
C PHE A 119 1.39 -4.62 -26.41
N PHE A 120 2.45 -5.13 -25.78
CA PHE A 120 3.25 -6.22 -26.36
C PHE A 120 2.58 -7.59 -26.18
N LEU A 121 2.01 -7.83 -25.00
CA LEU A 121 1.28 -9.05 -24.67
C LEU A 121 -0.23 -8.94 -24.90
N GLY A 122 -0.73 -7.74 -25.17
CA GLY A 122 -2.14 -7.51 -25.52
C GLY A 122 -3.13 -7.76 -24.37
N PHE A 123 -2.69 -7.78 -23.12
CA PHE A 123 -3.57 -8.01 -21.97
C PHE A 123 -4.44 -6.79 -21.60
N GLY A 124 -4.23 -5.65 -22.25
CA GLY A 124 -5.01 -4.43 -22.04
C GLY A 124 -5.04 -4.01 -20.57
N ILE A 125 -6.23 -3.69 -20.05
CA ILE A 125 -6.45 -3.24 -18.67
C ILE A 125 -6.06 -4.31 -17.65
N GLY A 126 -6.24 -5.60 -17.97
CA GLY A 126 -5.78 -6.69 -17.11
C GLY A 126 -4.26 -6.72 -16.96
N GLY A 127 -3.53 -6.36 -18.03
CA GLY A 127 -2.08 -6.22 -18.02
C GLY A 127 -1.60 -5.13 -17.05
N ALA A 128 -2.26 -3.97 -17.06
CA ALA A 128 -1.96 -2.87 -16.13
C ALA A 128 -2.19 -3.27 -14.66
N ALA A 129 -3.27 -4.02 -14.39
CA ALA A 129 -3.53 -4.56 -13.06
C ALA A 129 -2.43 -5.52 -12.60
N ILE A 130 -2.00 -6.46 -13.46
CA ILE A 130 -0.92 -7.41 -13.17
C ILE A 130 0.40 -6.68 -12.91
N ALA A 131 0.75 -5.70 -13.76
CA ALA A 131 1.94 -4.88 -13.59
C ALA A 131 1.97 -4.22 -12.21
N THR A 132 0.83 -3.69 -11.78
CA THR A 132 0.68 -3.04 -10.47
C THR A 132 0.86 -4.03 -9.34
N VAL A 133 0.20 -5.19 -9.41
CA VAL A 133 0.32 -6.26 -8.41
C VAL A 133 1.79 -6.69 -8.25
N ILE A 134 2.49 -6.95 -9.36
CA ILE A 134 3.91 -7.36 -9.33
C ILE A 134 4.77 -6.29 -8.64
N SER A 135 4.56 -5.02 -8.97
CA SER A 135 5.29 -3.91 -8.36
C SER A 135 5.03 -3.76 -6.88
N GLU A 136 3.80 -3.96 -6.41
CA GLU A 136 3.47 -3.92 -4.99
C GLU A 136 4.10 -5.06 -4.21
N TYR A 137 4.12 -6.27 -4.78
CA TYR A 137 4.84 -7.39 -4.19
C TYR A 137 6.34 -7.12 -4.12
N LEU A 138 6.93 -6.47 -5.12
CA LEU A 138 8.33 -6.05 -5.06
C LEU A 138 8.56 -5.06 -3.92
N ILE A 139 7.73 -4.02 -3.80
CA ILE A 139 7.83 -3.01 -2.72
C ILE A 139 7.72 -3.69 -1.35
N ALA A 140 6.67 -4.49 -1.15
CA ALA A 140 6.43 -5.21 0.09
C ALA A 140 7.62 -6.13 0.43
N SER A 141 8.15 -6.85 -0.56
CA SER A 141 9.30 -7.75 -0.38
C SER A 141 10.57 -7.00 0.04
N ILE A 142 10.90 -5.89 -0.62
CA ILE A 142 12.07 -5.06 -0.27
C ILE A 142 11.94 -4.54 1.16
N LEU A 143 10.76 -4.02 1.52
CA LEU A 143 10.51 -3.46 2.85
C LEU A 143 10.55 -4.52 3.94
N LEU A 144 9.87 -5.65 3.74
CA LEU A 144 9.87 -6.75 4.72
C LEU A 144 11.26 -7.37 4.87
N TRP A 145 12.00 -7.55 3.77
CA TRP A 145 13.35 -8.09 3.83
C TRP A 145 14.26 -7.19 4.65
N LYS A 146 14.23 -5.88 4.40
CA LYS A 146 15.06 -4.93 5.15
C LYS A 146 14.60 -4.83 6.60
N LEU A 147 13.29 -4.88 6.85
CA LEU A 147 12.72 -4.81 8.20
C LEU A 147 13.09 -6.04 9.03
N ASN A 148 13.05 -7.25 8.44
CA ASN A 148 13.49 -8.49 9.09
C ASN A 148 14.99 -8.49 9.43
N ARG A 149 15.82 -7.70 8.72
CA ARG A 149 17.24 -7.53 9.07
C ARG A 149 17.45 -6.57 10.23
N GLU A 150 16.55 -5.61 10.43
CA GLU A 150 16.69 -4.55 11.44
C GLU A 150 15.91 -4.86 12.73
N VAL A 151 14.81 -5.61 12.62
CA VAL A 151 13.88 -5.93 13.70
C VAL A 151 13.72 -7.44 13.82
N SER A 152 13.86 -7.96 15.05
CA SER A 152 13.47 -9.35 15.31
C SER A 152 11.96 -9.38 15.41
N LEU A 153 11.34 -10.07 14.45
CA LEU A 153 9.91 -10.39 14.47
C LEU A 153 9.67 -11.43 15.58
N THR A 154 9.66 -10.97 16.83
CA THR A 154 9.40 -11.81 18.02
C THR A 154 7.90 -12.09 18.14
N ASP A 155 7.55 -13.21 18.78
CA ASP A 155 6.20 -13.76 18.90
C ASP A 155 5.14 -12.70 19.21
N PRO A 156 4.15 -12.54 18.32
CA PRO A 156 3.08 -11.58 18.49
C PRO A 156 2.10 -12.10 19.54
N ASN A 157 2.07 -11.46 20.71
CA ASN A 157 0.96 -11.65 21.64
C ASN A 157 -0.26 -10.86 21.11
N ILE A 158 -1.05 -11.50 20.24
CA ILE A 158 -2.25 -10.92 19.63
C ILE A 158 -3.34 -10.85 20.71
N ASP A 159 -3.38 -9.72 21.42
CA ASP A 159 -4.46 -9.41 22.34
C ASP A 159 -5.49 -8.53 21.62
N GLY A 160 -6.73 -9.01 21.48
CA GLY A 160 -7.83 -8.28 20.84
C GLY A 160 -8.13 -6.93 21.51
N ARG A 161 -7.75 -6.77 22.78
CA ARG A 161 -7.86 -5.49 23.50
C ARG A 161 -6.91 -4.43 22.95
N LYS A 162 -5.70 -4.82 22.53
CA LYS A 162 -4.73 -3.93 21.89
C LYS A 162 -5.21 -3.49 20.52
N PHE A 163 -5.84 -4.38 19.75
CA PHE A 163 -6.45 -4.03 18.46
C PHE A 163 -7.49 -2.91 18.60
N LEU A 164 -8.40 -3.03 19.58
CA LEU A 164 -9.42 -2.00 19.82
C LEU A 164 -8.79 -0.67 20.28
N GLN A 165 -7.70 -0.72 21.04
CA GLN A 165 -6.94 0.46 21.43
C GLN A 165 -6.27 1.14 20.22
N TYR A 166 -5.64 0.38 19.31
CA TYR A 166 -5.10 0.91 18.05
C TYR A 166 -6.19 1.55 17.17
N LEU A 167 -7.35 0.89 17.07
CA LEU A 167 -8.48 1.42 16.29
C LEU A 167 -9.02 2.71 16.88
N LYS A 168 -9.11 2.81 18.22
CA LYS A 168 -9.52 4.04 18.91
C LYS A 168 -8.51 5.17 18.73
N SER A 169 -7.21 4.87 18.78
CA SER A 169 -6.13 5.84 18.51
C SER A 169 -6.11 6.30 17.05
N GLY A 170 -6.40 5.41 16.10
CA GLY A 170 -6.49 5.72 14.67
C GLY A 170 -7.83 6.32 14.23
N GLY A 171 -8.84 6.33 15.11
CA GLY A 171 -10.23 6.67 14.75
C GLY A 171 -10.38 8.07 14.16
N LEU A 172 -9.65 9.07 14.67
CA LEU A 172 -9.67 10.43 14.12
C LEU A 172 -9.09 10.48 12.69
N LEU A 173 -8.01 9.74 12.43
CA LEU A 173 -7.41 9.64 11.09
C LEU A 173 -8.36 8.93 10.13
N ILE A 174 -8.99 7.84 10.56
CA ILE A 174 -9.99 7.12 9.77
C ILE A 174 -11.18 8.02 9.47
N ALA A 175 -11.69 8.77 10.45
CA ALA A 175 -12.79 9.70 10.27
C ALA A 175 -12.42 10.80 9.26
N ARG A 176 -11.25 11.44 9.42
CA ARG A 176 -10.74 12.44 8.48
C ARG A 176 -10.63 11.87 7.07
N THR A 177 -10.00 10.72 6.92
CA THR A 177 -9.80 10.09 5.60
C THR A 177 -11.14 9.69 4.98
N SER A 178 -12.10 9.19 5.76
CA SER A 178 -13.44 8.84 5.29
C SER A 178 -14.21 10.09 4.84
N SER A 179 -14.11 11.21 5.59
CA SER A 179 -14.74 12.48 5.21
C SER A 179 -14.23 13.04 3.89
N VAL A 180 -12.98 12.76 3.51
CA VAL A 180 -12.42 13.19 2.21
C VAL A 180 -12.75 12.19 1.10
N LEU A 181 -12.66 10.89 1.39
CA LEU A 181 -12.90 9.84 0.39
C LEU A 181 -14.38 9.73 0.00
N LEU A 182 -15.32 9.94 0.93
CA LEU A 182 -16.75 9.81 0.65
C LEU A 182 -17.24 10.81 -0.44
N PRO A 183 -17.00 12.12 -0.33
CA PRO A 183 -17.38 13.08 -1.39
C PRO A 183 -16.68 12.78 -2.71
N MET A 184 -15.39 12.45 -2.68
CA MET A 184 -14.66 12.07 -3.89
C MET A 184 -15.28 10.86 -4.58
N THR A 185 -15.58 9.82 -3.82
CA THR A 185 -16.20 8.59 -4.35
C THR A 185 -17.57 8.88 -4.96
N LEU A 186 -18.37 9.75 -4.32
CA LEU A 186 -19.65 10.18 -4.86
C LEU A 186 -19.49 10.97 -6.16
N ALA A 187 -18.53 11.89 -6.23
CA ALA A 187 -18.24 12.64 -7.45
C ALA A 187 -17.81 11.72 -8.60
N THR A 188 -16.93 10.75 -8.32
CA THR A 188 -16.52 9.72 -9.28
C THR A 188 -17.69 8.84 -9.73
N SER A 189 -18.55 8.40 -8.80
CA SER A 189 -19.75 7.62 -9.13
C SER A 189 -20.72 8.41 -10.03
N MET A 190 -20.92 9.71 -9.75
CA MET A 190 -21.74 10.57 -10.59
C MET A 190 -21.14 10.77 -12.00
N ALA A 191 -19.83 10.93 -12.11
CA ALA A 191 -19.14 11.03 -13.39
C ALA A 191 -19.23 9.71 -14.18
N ALA A 192 -19.06 8.56 -13.51
CA ALA A 192 -19.15 7.24 -14.13
C ALA A 192 -20.55 6.96 -14.72
N ARG A 193 -21.61 7.44 -14.05
CA ARG A 193 -23.01 7.33 -14.53
C ARG A 193 -23.29 8.11 -15.81
N GLN A 194 -22.53 9.18 -16.08
CA GLN A 194 -22.66 9.97 -17.32
C GLN A 194 -22.00 9.31 -18.53
N GLY A 195 -21.33 8.16 -18.32
CA GLY A 195 -20.70 7.37 -19.36
C GLY A 195 -19.18 7.52 -19.43
N PRO A 196 -18.53 6.86 -20.40
CA PRO A 196 -17.08 6.73 -20.42
C PRO A 196 -16.31 8.02 -20.67
N VAL A 197 -16.82 8.87 -21.57
CA VAL A 197 -16.11 10.09 -21.98
C VAL A 197 -16.06 11.14 -20.85
N PRO A 198 -17.18 11.47 -20.17
CA PRO A 198 -17.14 12.36 -19.00
C PRO A 198 -16.28 11.81 -17.86
N MET A 199 -16.31 10.49 -17.62
CA MET A 199 -15.50 9.86 -16.58
C MET A 199 -14.00 9.97 -16.87
N ALA A 200 -13.59 9.77 -18.12
CA ALA A 200 -12.20 9.97 -18.52
C ALA A 200 -11.73 11.42 -18.29
N GLY A 201 -12.57 12.41 -18.63
CA GLY A 201 -12.30 13.82 -18.36
C GLY A 201 -12.15 14.13 -16.86
N HIS A 202 -13.08 13.63 -16.04
CA HIS A 202 -13.01 13.76 -14.57
C HIS A 202 -11.70 13.20 -14.01
N GLN A 203 -11.27 12.03 -14.48
CA GLN A 203 -10.04 11.39 -14.00
C GLN A 203 -8.78 12.22 -14.32
N ILE A 204 -8.71 12.84 -15.51
CA ILE A 204 -7.60 13.74 -15.86
C ILE A 204 -7.58 14.95 -14.92
N CYS A 205 -8.74 15.57 -14.66
CA CYS A 205 -8.83 16.70 -13.72
C CYS A 205 -8.37 16.33 -12.31
N VAL A 206 -8.78 15.17 -11.80
CA VAL A 206 -8.36 14.68 -10.47
C VAL A 206 -6.84 14.48 -10.42
N GLN A 207 -6.23 13.92 -11.46
CA GLN A 207 -4.78 13.70 -11.49
C GLN A 207 -3.98 15.02 -11.53
N VAL A 208 -4.44 15.99 -12.33
CA VAL A 208 -3.83 17.33 -12.37
C VAL A 208 -3.95 18.01 -11.00
N TRP A 209 -5.14 17.96 -10.40
CA TRP A 209 -5.39 18.52 -9.08
C TRP A 209 -4.49 17.90 -8.01
N LEU A 210 -4.42 16.56 -7.94
CA LEU A 210 -3.57 15.84 -6.99
C LEU A 210 -2.09 16.20 -7.14
N THR A 211 -1.61 16.30 -8.37
CA THR A 211 -0.21 16.67 -8.65
C THR A 211 0.11 18.07 -8.11
N MET A 212 -0.77 19.03 -8.33
CA MET A 212 -0.61 20.41 -7.83
C MET A 212 -0.70 20.48 -6.31
N SER A 213 -1.62 19.73 -5.70
CA SER A 213 -1.74 19.64 -4.24
C SER A 213 -0.47 19.07 -3.60
N LEU A 214 0.04 17.95 -4.11
CA LEU A 214 1.26 17.32 -3.60
C LEU A 214 2.49 18.21 -3.77
N LEU A 215 2.59 18.94 -4.89
CA LEU A 215 3.68 19.89 -5.13
C LEU A 215 3.65 21.04 -4.11
N THR A 216 2.46 21.55 -3.81
CA THR A 216 2.27 22.64 -2.83
C THR A 216 2.59 22.15 -1.42
N ASP A 217 2.16 20.95 -1.04
CA ASP A 217 2.48 20.33 0.25
C ASP A 217 3.99 20.11 0.41
N ALA A 218 4.67 19.63 -0.64
CA ALA A 218 6.11 19.43 -0.63
C ALA A 218 6.87 20.77 -0.42
N LEU A 219 6.42 21.83 -1.08
CA LEU A 219 6.99 23.17 -0.92
C LEU A 219 6.75 23.73 0.49
N ALA A 220 5.54 23.52 1.04
CA ALA A 220 5.19 23.95 2.39
C ALA A 220 6.05 23.26 3.46
N ILE A 221 6.33 21.96 3.31
CA ILE A 221 7.20 21.21 4.23
C ILE A 221 8.66 21.65 4.11
N ALA A 222 9.14 21.95 2.89
CA ALA A 222 10.51 22.42 2.69
C ALA A 222 10.79 23.81 3.28
N GLY A 223 9.74 24.62 3.49
CA GLY A 223 9.82 25.94 4.10
C GLY A 223 9.68 25.99 5.62
N GLN A 224 9.36 24.86 6.28
CA GLN A 224 9.27 24.72 7.74
C GLN A 224 10.60 24.24 8.34
#